data_AF-A0A8J7SVK7-F1
#
_entry.id   AF-A0A8J7SVK7-F1
#
_cell.length_a   1.000
_cell.length_b   1.000
_cell.length_c   1.000
_cell.angle_alpha   90.00
_cell.angle_beta   90.00
_cell.angle_gamma   90.00
#
_symmetry.space_group_name_H-M   'P 1'
#
loop_
_entity.id
_entity.type
_entity.pdbx_description
1 polymer ?
#
loop_
_entity_poly.entity_id
_entity_poly.type
_entity_poly.pdbx_seq_one_letter_code
_entity_poly.pdbx_strand_id
1 'polypeptide(L)'
;MFAHPECPTIGPEAHVSVPPAEPVVETLNPHLICPKCAEAFQPKRKNQRFCCRQCQKAETNNQARGSQAIAQSGEAKRRHEVRKGRIRGLSHALYETPPTYRAEFLERLIAEARGNAELRSLTTDRYFLRSWDRDEGTGRLHVAHVLDHYCREVYGLRSFEVLNPEAELPDADILAFPAEYFGPDAQPIYEDGSLKRRQ
;
A
#
# COMPACT_ATOMS: atom_id res chain seq x y z
N MET A 1 -27.55 -26.46 -42.54
CA MET A 1 -28.78 -26.99 -43.15
C MET A 1 -28.79 -28.49 -42.93
N PHE A 2 -29.56 -28.99 -41.96
CA PHE A 2 -30.01 -30.39 -41.93
C PHE A 2 -31.41 -30.42 -41.34
N ALA A 3 -32.26 -31.17 -42.03
CA ALA A 3 -33.71 -31.19 -41.94
C ALA A 3 -34.19 -32.41 -41.14
N HIS A 4 -35.25 -32.19 -40.33
CA HIS A 4 -36.44 -33.02 -39.97
C HIS A 4 -36.29 -34.54 -39.68
N PRO A 5 -37.35 -35.25 -39.23
CA PRO A 5 -38.47 -34.97 -38.30
C PRO A 5 -38.44 -36.01 -37.13
N GLU A 6 -39.36 -36.04 -36.16
CA GLU A 6 -40.44 -37.05 -36.10
C GLU A 6 -41.37 -36.74 -34.90
N CYS A 7 -42.67 -36.67 -35.17
CA CYS A 7 -43.74 -36.93 -34.20
C CYS A 7 -44.04 -38.45 -34.23
N PRO A 8 -44.65 -39.07 -33.19
CA PRO A 8 -46.11 -39.19 -33.24
C PRO A 8 -46.88 -39.32 -31.89
N THR A 9 -48.14 -38.87 -31.94
CA THR A 9 -49.40 -39.48 -31.43
C THR A 9 -49.62 -39.84 -29.95
N ILE A 10 -50.36 -38.96 -29.27
CA ILE A 10 -51.70 -39.10 -28.63
C ILE A 10 -52.20 -40.52 -28.26
N GLY A 11 -52.60 -40.67 -26.97
CA GLY A 11 -53.53 -41.68 -26.43
C GLY A 11 -53.85 -41.40 -24.94
N PRO A 12 -54.99 -41.86 -24.38
CA PRO A 12 -56.06 -40.93 -23.97
C PRO A 12 -56.40 -40.88 -22.46
N GLU A 13 -57.16 -39.82 -22.12
CA GLU A 13 -58.27 -39.74 -21.16
C GLU A 13 -58.08 -40.23 -19.71
N ALA A 14 -58.08 -39.26 -18.78
CA ALA A 14 -58.88 -39.36 -17.56
C ALA A 14 -59.22 -37.96 -17.03
N HIS A 15 -60.50 -37.60 -17.14
CA HIS A 15 -61.10 -36.44 -16.50
C HIS A 15 -61.04 -36.59 -14.96
N VAL A 16 -60.53 -35.57 -14.27
CA VAL A 16 -60.99 -35.23 -12.92
C VAL A 16 -61.11 -33.71 -12.82
N SER A 17 -62.35 -33.24 -12.65
CA SER A 17 -62.70 -31.88 -12.30
C SER A 17 -62.24 -31.55 -10.88
N VAL A 18 -61.51 -30.45 -10.71
CA VAL A 18 -61.20 -29.83 -9.39
C VAL A 18 -61.24 -28.29 -9.59
N PRO A 19 -61.89 -27.53 -8.67
CA PRO A 19 -62.44 -26.16 -8.86
C PRO A 19 -61.41 -25.02 -9.03
N PRO A 20 -61.83 -23.78 -9.39
CA PRO A 20 -60.90 -22.68 -9.61
C PRO A 20 -60.33 -22.22 -8.27
N ALA A 21 -59.01 -22.38 -8.11
CA ALA A 21 -58.26 -21.76 -7.05
C ALA A 21 -57.34 -20.71 -7.67
N GLU A 22 -57.77 -19.45 -7.63
CA GLU A 22 -56.80 -18.38 -7.49
C GLU A 22 -56.22 -18.48 -6.07
N PRO A 23 -54.90 -18.50 -5.94
CA PRO A 23 -54.32 -17.55 -5.01
C PRO A 23 -53.17 -16.80 -5.66
N VAL A 24 -53.39 -15.50 -5.76
CA VAL A 24 -52.43 -14.42 -5.54
C VAL A 24 -51.15 -14.92 -4.86
N VAL A 25 -50.05 -14.94 -5.61
CA VAL A 25 -48.71 -14.83 -5.01
C VAL A 25 -48.04 -13.63 -5.65
N GLU A 26 -48.58 -12.47 -5.27
CA GLU A 26 -47.86 -11.21 -5.34
C GLU A 26 -46.61 -11.38 -4.47
N THR A 27 -45.50 -11.79 -5.09
CA THR A 27 -44.21 -11.91 -4.43
C THR A 27 -43.87 -10.53 -3.87
N LEU A 28 -44.14 -10.36 -2.58
CA LEU A 28 -43.76 -9.21 -1.76
C LEU A 28 -42.28 -8.99 -1.99
N ASN A 29 -41.95 -8.05 -2.87
CA ASN A 29 -40.62 -7.50 -2.90
C ASN A 29 -40.46 -6.79 -1.56
N PRO A 30 -39.57 -7.25 -0.66
CA PRO A 30 -39.34 -6.52 0.56
C PRO A 30 -38.76 -5.17 0.14
N HIS A 31 -39.57 -4.12 0.27
CA HIS A 31 -39.07 -2.75 0.20
C HIS A 31 -38.02 -2.62 1.31
N LEU A 32 -36.75 -2.51 0.91
CA LEU A 32 -35.66 -2.31 1.85
C LEU A 32 -35.54 -0.81 2.11
N ILE A 33 -35.29 -0.43 3.35
CA ILE A 33 -35.01 0.95 3.72
C ILE A 33 -33.51 1.20 3.52
N CYS A 34 -33.16 2.23 2.75
CA CYS A 34 -31.77 2.63 2.58
C CYS A 34 -31.23 3.17 3.91
N PRO A 35 -30.13 2.62 4.46
CA PRO A 35 -29.58 3.08 5.74
C PRO A 35 -29.02 4.52 5.67
N LYS A 36 -28.87 5.09 4.47
CA LYS A 36 -28.37 6.46 4.30
C LYS A 36 -29.42 7.54 4.11
N CYS A 37 -30.43 7.30 3.29
CA CYS A 37 -31.45 8.31 3.00
C CYS A 37 -32.81 7.96 3.60
N ALA A 38 -32.94 6.81 4.29
CA ALA A 38 -34.19 6.29 4.84
C ALA A 38 -35.31 6.04 3.81
N GLU A 39 -35.01 6.16 2.52
CA GLU A 39 -35.96 5.91 1.45
C GLU A 39 -36.18 4.40 1.26
N ALA A 40 -37.45 4.01 1.06
CA ALA A 40 -37.79 2.67 0.64
C ALA A 40 -37.35 2.45 -0.82
N PHE A 41 -36.65 1.35 -1.09
CA PHE A 41 -36.23 0.99 -2.45
C PHE A 41 -36.41 -0.50 -2.72
N GLN A 42 -36.58 -0.82 -4.00
CA GLN A 42 -36.65 -2.19 -4.47
C GLN A 42 -35.26 -2.67 -4.88
N PRO A 43 -34.69 -3.70 -4.22
CA PRO A 43 -33.35 -4.17 -4.54
C PRO A 43 -33.31 -4.81 -5.94
N LYS A 44 -32.36 -4.40 -6.77
CA LYS A 44 -32.11 -5.01 -8.10
C LYS A 44 -31.23 -6.26 -8.01
N ARG A 45 -30.57 -6.48 -6.87
CA ARG A 45 -29.67 -7.61 -6.59
C ARG A 45 -29.94 -8.13 -5.19
N LYS A 46 -29.82 -9.45 -4.99
CA LYS A 46 -30.11 -10.15 -3.73
C LYS A 46 -29.47 -9.54 -2.47
N ASN A 47 -28.30 -8.91 -2.60
CA ASN A 47 -27.53 -8.33 -1.48
C ASN A 47 -27.40 -6.80 -1.55
N GLN A 48 -28.30 -6.11 -2.27
CA GLN A 48 -28.24 -4.66 -2.39
C GLN A 48 -28.72 -3.98 -1.10
N ARG A 49 -27.80 -3.32 -0.39
CA ARG A 49 -28.09 -2.63 0.89
C ARG A 49 -28.46 -1.14 0.75
N PHE A 50 -28.16 -0.52 -0.40
CA PHE A 50 -28.36 0.92 -0.62
C PHE A 50 -29.23 1.16 -1.85
N CYS A 51 -30.06 2.19 -1.81
CA CYS A 51 -30.93 2.56 -2.94
C CYS A 51 -30.12 2.92 -4.20
N CYS A 52 -28.95 3.54 -4.04
CA CYS A 52 -28.10 3.98 -5.13
C CYS A 52 -26.61 3.95 -4.77
N ARG A 53 -25.77 4.06 -5.79
CA ARG A 53 -24.30 4.11 -5.65
C ARG A 53 -23.82 5.34 -4.86
N GLN A 54 -24.59 6.43 -4.88
CA GLN A 54 -24.27 7.63 -4.08
C GLN A 54 -24.44 7.35 -2.58
N CYS A 55 -25.56 6.74 -2.18
CA CYS A 55 -25.78 6.31 -0.79
C CYS A 55 -24.74 5.29 -0.33
N GLN A 56 -24.38 4.33 -1.20
CA GLN A 56 -23.29 3.39 -0.90
C GLN A 56 -21.97 4.13 -0.65
N LYS A 57 -21.58 5.04 -1.55
CA LYS A 57 -20.35 5.84 -1.42
C LYS A 57 -20.37 6.71 -0.16
N ALA A 58 -21.51 7.32 0.16
CA ALA A 58 -21.65 8.18 1.34
C ALA A 58 -21.47 7.40 2.65
N GLU A 59 -21.89 6.13 2.70
CA GLU A 59 -21.60 5.24 3.84
C GLU A 59 -20.12 4.87 3.89
N THR A 60 -19.57 4.40 2.78
CA THR A 60 -18.20 3.87 2.76
C THR A 60 -17.13 4.95 2.90
N ASN A 61 -17.38 6.17 2.39
CA ASN A 61 -16.38 7.22 2.40
C ASN A 61 -16.21 7.88 3.79
N ASN A 62 -17.26 7.89 4.62
CA ASN A 62 -17.24 8.60 5.91
C ASN A 62 -16.86 7.72 7.11
N GLN A 63 -17.02 6.40 7.05
CA GLN A 63 -16.69 5.53 8.20
C GLN A 63 -15.19 5.20 8.33
N ALA A 64 -14.44 5.15 7.23
CA ALA A 64 -13.04 4.71 7.27
C ALA A 64 -12.01 5.85 7.27
N ARG A 65 -12.43 7.08 6.95
CA ARG A 65 -11.53 8.23 6.86
C ARG A 65 -12.15 9.35 7.67
N GLY A 66 -11.70 9.49 8.92
CA GLY A 66 -12.00 10.67 9.73
C GLY A 66 -11.74 11.96 8.95
N SER A 67 -12.35 13.07 9.36
CA SER A 67 -12.30 14.35 8.65
C SER A 67 -10.89 14.67 8.17
N GLN A 68 -10.68 14.65 6.85
CA GLN A 68 -9.40 15.01 6.21
C GLN A 68 -8.93 16.43 6.57
N ALA A 69 -9.79 17.24 7.20
CA ALA A 69 -9.51 18.58 7.68
C ALA A 69 -8.35 18.65 8.69
N ILE A 70 -8.11 17.61 9.50
CA ILE A 70 -7.01 17.64 10.49
C ILE A 70 -5.63 17.56 9.80
N ALA A 71 -5.55 16.85 8.66
CA ALA A 71 -4.33 16.74 7.85
C ALA A 71 -3.98 18.04 7.09
N GLN A 72 -4.94 18.97 6.95
CA GLN A 72 -4.71 20.31 6.38
C GLN A 72 -4.52 21.40 7.45
N SER A 73 -4.41 21.03 8.73
CA SER A 73 -4.08 21.99 9.77
C SER A 73 -2.69 22.59 9.53
N GLY A 74 -2.54 23.90 9.75
CA GLY A 74 -1.24 24.57 9.64
C GLY A 74 -0.17 23.91 10.52
N GLU A 75 -0.58 23.26 11.62
CA GLU A 75 0.30 22.49 12.48
C GLU A 75 0.80 21.20 11.82
N ALA A 76 -0.07 20.42 11.14
CA ALA A 76 0.35 19.24 10.39
C ALA A 76 1.34 19.62 9.27
N LYS A 77 1.08 20.73 8.57
CA LYS A 77 2.00 21.27 7.56
C LYS A 77 3.34 21.68 8.20
N ARG A 78 3.32 22.42 9.32
CA ARG A 78 4.53 22.80 10.05
C ARG A 78 5.36 21.58 10.49
N ARG A 79 4.71 20.55 11.04
CA ARG A 79 5.39 19.30 11.43
C ARG A 79 6.02 18.60 10.22
N HIS A 80 5.33 18.58 9.09
CA HIS A 80 5.86 18.03 7.84
C HIS A 80 7.09 18.81 7.36
N GLU A 81 7.05 20.15 7.34
CA GLU A 81 8.19 20.98 6.94
C GLU A 81 9.41 20.77 7.85
N VAL A 82 9.20 20.70 9.18
CA VAL A 82 10.29 20.42 10.13
C VAL A 82 10.93 19.05 9.84
N ARG A 83 10.12 18.01 9.58
CA ARG A 83 10.63 16.69 9.21
C ARG A 83 11.39 16.71 7.89
N LYS A 84 10.86 17.39 6.87
CA LYS A 84 11.53 17.57 5.56
C LYS A 84 12.89 18.26 5.73
N GLY A 85 12.96 19.30 6.56
CA GLY A 85 14.20 19.99 6.91
C GLY A 85 15.23 19.07 7.57
N ARG A 86 14.81 18.24 8.53
CA ARG A 86 15.71 17.27 9.19
C ARG A 86 16.23 16.20 8.23
N ILE A 87 15.38 15.64 7.36
CA ILE A 87 15.82 14.69 6.33
C ILE A 87 16.79 15.33 5.34
N ARG A 88 16.54 16.59 4.94
CA ARG A 88 17.48 17.34 4.10
C ARG A 88 18.83 17.50 4.80
N GLY A 89 18.86 17.86 6.09
CA GLY A 89 20.08 17.96 6.88
C GLY A 89 20.87 16.65 6.94
N LEU A 90 20.21 15.53 7.21
CA LEU A 90 20.86 14.21 7.20
C LEU A 90 21.36 13.81 5.81
N SER A 91 20.60 14.13 4.76
CA SER A 91 21.03 13.89 3.38
C SER A 91 22.27 14.73 3.05
N HIS A 92 22.31 16.00 3.46
CA HIS A 92 23.46 16.86 3.28
C HIS A 92 24.70 16.29 3.97
N ALA A 93 24.58 15.91 5.24
CA ALA A 93 25.67 15.29 6.01
C ALA A 93 26.20 14.02 5.35
N LEU A 94 25.32 13.15 4.84
CA LEU A 94 25.71 11.95 4.09
C LEU A 94 26.55 12.31 2.85
N TYR A 95 26.16 13.34 2.09
CA TYR A 95 26.86 13.68 0.86
C TYR A 95 28.12 14.53 1.08
N GLU A 96 28.23 15.25 2.19
CA GLU A 96 29.47 15.87 2.65
C GLU A 96 30.47 14.83 3.16
N THR A 97 29.97 13.69 3.66
CA THR A 97 30.81 12.58 4.07
C THR A 97 31.52 11.97 2.84
N PRO A 98 32.86 11.82 2.89
CA PRO A 98 33.60 11.18 1.80
C PRO A 98 33.10 9.76 1.54
N PRO A 99 33.13 9.26 0.28
CA PRO A 99 32.59 7.95 -0.07
C PRO A 99 33.06 6.80 0.83
N THR A 100 34.35 6.80 1.19
CA THR A 100 34.98 5.80 2.06
C THR A 100 34.33 5.69 3.44
N TYR A 101 33.74 6.78 3.96
CA TYR A 101 33.12 6.83 5.29
C TYR A 101 31.59 6.79 5.26
N ARG A 102 30.96 6.68 4.09
CA ARG A 102 29.49 6.70 3.99
C ARG A 102 28.84 5.44 4.56
N ALA A 103 29.48 4.28 4.40
CA ALA A 103 29.00 3.04 5.01
C ALA A 103 28.95 3.17 6.53
N GLU A 104 30.05 3.64 7.14
CA GLU A 104 30.14 3.88 8.58
C GLU A 104 29.09 4.91 9.06
N PHE A 105 28.87 5.99 8.28
CA PHE A 105 27.81 6.95 8.57
C PHE A 105 26.43 6.29 8.63
N LEU A 106 26.11 5.41 7.68
CA LEU A 106 24.84 4.70 7.63
C LEU A 106 24.70 3.69 8.77
N GLU A 107 25.77 3.01 9.17
CA GLU A 107 25.78 2.10 10.31
C GLU A 107 25.51 2.84 11.63
N ARG A 108 26.16 3.98 11.84
CA ARG A 108 25.89 4.86 12.99
C ARG A 108 24.43 5.33 12.98
N LEU A 109 23.91 5.71 11.81
CA LEU A 109 22.52 6.10 11.65
C LEU A 109 21.56 4.96 12.00
N ILE A 110 21.88 3.71 11.62
CA ILE A 110 21.10 2.52 11.98
C ILE A 110 21.11 2.32 13.49
N ALA A 111 22.28 2.34 14.12
CA ALA A 111 22.43 2.16 15.56
C ALA A 111 21.61 3.20 16.35
N GLU A 112 21.72 4.49 15.97
CA GLU A 112 20.95 5.57 16.59
C GLU A 112 19.44 5.42 16.35
N ALA A 113 19.01 5.10 15.12
CA ALA A 113 17.60 4.97 14.79
C ALA A 113 16.94 3.75 15.44
N ARG A 114 17.67 2.67 15.75
CA ARG A 114 17.13 1.56 16.57
C ARG A 114 16.78 2.04 17.98
N GLY A 115 17.60 2.91 18.57
CA GLY A 115 17.37 3.52 19.89
C GLY A 115 16.39 4.71 19.89
N ASN A 116 16.21 5.38 18.75
CA ASN A 116 15.41 6.61 18.64
C ASN A 116 14.20 6.45 17.70
N ALA A 117 13.00 6.40 18.29
CA ALA A 117 11.75 6.24 17.55
C ALA A 117 11.45 7.40 16.58
N GLU A 118 11.86 8.63 16.90
CA GLU A 118 11.66 9.78 16.03
C GLU A 118 12.55 9.67 14.78
N LEU A 119 13.83 9.34 14.97
CA LEU A 119 14.79 9.16 13.87
C LEU A 119 14.40 7.98 12.98
N ARG A 120 13.92 6.88 13.58
CA ARG A 120 13.36 5.75 12.85
C ARG A 120 12.15 6.15 12.02
N SER A 121 11.16 6.82 12.62
CA SER A 121 9.98 7.28 11.88
C SER A 121 10.35 8.25 10.75
N LEU A 122 11.39 9.05 10.95
CA LEU A 122 11.87 10.01 9.97
C LEU A 122 12.54 9.32 8.77
N THR A 123 13.44 8.36 9.03
CA THR A 123 14.22 7.64 8.01
C THR A 123 13.45 6.52 7.31
N THR A 124 12.31 6.10 7.85
CA THR A 124 11.43 5.06 7.29
C THR A 124 10.10 5.60 6.77
N ASP A 125 9.95 6.93 6.69
CA ASP A 125 8.71 7.52 6.21
C ASP A 125 8.44 7.07 4.75
N ARG A 126 7.24 6.53 4.53
CA ARG A 126 6.80 6.02 3.23
C ARG A 126 6.83 7.09 2.16
N TYR A 127 6.70 8.36 2.51
CA TYR A 127 6.81 9.46 1.58
C TYR A 127 8.18 9.45 0.89
N PHE A 128 9.28 9.42 1.66
CA PHE A 128 10.65 9.43 1.12
C PHE A 128 11.09 8.09 0.53
N LEU A 129 10.50 6.97 0.96
CA LEU A 129 10.85 5.65 0.41
C LEU A 129 10.16 5.36 -0.93
N ARG A 130 8.99 5.94 -1.19
CA ARG A 130 8.22 5.68 -2.42
C ARG A 130 8.60 6.61 -3.55
N SER A 131 8.91 7.85 -3.22
CA SER A 131 9.34 8.75 -4.24
C SER A 131 10.84 8.57 -4.46
N TRP A 132 11.23 8.36 -5.72
CA TRP A 132 12.57 8.70 -6.17
C TRP A 132 12.72 10.24 -6.24
N ASP A 133 12.07 10.96 -5.31
CA ASP A 133 12.15 12.40 -5.23
C ASP A 133 13.58 12.72 -4.87
N ARG A 134 14.20 13.35 -5.84
CA ARG A 134 15.51 13.95 -5.69
C ARG A 134 15.31 15.28 -4.97
N ASP A 135 16.27 15.63 -4.14
CA ASP A 135 16.26 16.95 -3.54
C ASP A 135 16.30 18.02 -4.65
N GLU A 136 15.31 18.91 -4.61
CA GLU A 136 14.98 19.88 -5.68
C GLU A 136 16.17 20.79 -6.06
N GLY A 137 17.14 20.97 -5.17
CA GLY A 137 18.33 21.79 -5.41
C GLY A 137 19.56 21.02 -5.90
N THR A 138 19.71 19.75 -5.52
CA THR A 138 20.95 18.98 -5.77
C THR A 138 20.77 17.81 -6.73
N GLY A 139 19.54 17.39 -6.99
CA GLY A 139 19.26 16.20 -7.80
C GLY A 139 19.65 14.88 -7.12
N ARG A 140 20.00 14.92 -5.82
CA ARG A 140 20.48 13.76 -5.06
C ARG A 140 19.36 13.05 -4.32
N LEU A 141 19.52 11.75 -4.10
CA LEU A 141 18.55 10.95 -3.36
C LEU A 141 18.55 11.26 -1.87
N HIS A 142 17.39 11.18 -1.23
CA HIS A 142 17.29 11.36 0.21
C HIS A 142 17.97 10.22 0.99
N VAL A 143 18.53 10.54 2.15
CA VAL A 143 19.17 9.57 3.05
C VAL A 143 18.29 8.35 3.35
N ALA A 144 16.97 8.53 3.45
CA ALA A 144 16.02 7.43 3.67
C ALA A 144 16.07 6.38 2.56
N HIS A 145 16.17 6.83 1.30
CA HIS A 145 16.25 5.96 0.14
C HIS A 145 17.62 5.27 0.07
N VAL A 146 18.68 6.05 0.31
CA VAL A 146 20.05 5.53 0.37
C VAL A 146 20.20 4.47 1.47
N LEU A 147 19.56 4.70 2.62
CA LEU A 147 19.54 3.77 3.74
C LEU A 147 18.77 2.49 3.41
N ASP A 148 17.58 2.58 2.80
CA ASP A 148 16.82 1.39 2.38
C ASP A 148 17.58 0.57 1.33
N HIS A 149 18.32 1.22 0.44
CA HIS A 149 19.21 0.53 -0.49
C HIS A 149 20.35 -0.19 0.24
N TYR A 150 21.06 0.52 1.12
CA TYR A 150 22.14 -0.06 1.93
C TYR A 150 21.66 -1.24 2.78
N CYS A 151 20.50 -1.11 3.44
CA CYS A 151 19.89 -2.19 4.22
C CYS A 151 19.63 -3.45 3.39
N ARG A 152 19.17 -3.29 2.14
CA ARG A 152 18.91 -4.43 1.26
C ARG A 152 20.19 -5.10 0.77
N GLU A 153 21.22 -4.32 0.48
CA GLU A 153 22.50 -4.85 0.01
C GLU A 153 23.24 -5.59 1.14
N VAL A 154 23.30 -4.99 2.33
CA VAL A 154 24.11 -5.52 3.45
C VAL A 154 23.37 -6.58 4.25
N TYR A 155 22.10 -6.32 4.59
CA TYR A 155 21.31 -7.17 5.49
C TYR A 155 20.29 -8.05 4.76
N GLY A 156 20.04 -7.82 3.46
CA GLY A 156 18.95 -8.48 2.74
C GLY A 156 17.55 -8.05 3.18
N LEU A 157 17.45 -6.99 3.99
CA LEU A 157 16.23 -6.54 4.65
C LEU A 157 15.89 -5.09 4.27
N ARG A 158 14.64 -4.68 4.51
CA ARG A 158 14.22 -3.29 4.33
C ARG A 158 14.68 -2.42 5.49
N SER A 159 14.83 -1.12 5.26
CA SER A 159 15.26 -0.20 6.33
C SER A 159 14.32 -0.24 7.54
N PHE A 160 13.00 -0.35 7.35
CA PHE A 160 12.06 -0.44 8.46
C PHE A 160 12.15 -1.75 9.27
N GLU A 161 12.69 -2.82 8.68
CA GLU A 161 12.93 -4.09 9.37
C GLU A 161 14.23 -4.01 10.15
N VAL A 162 15.31 -3.53 9.52
CA VAL A 162 16.62 -3.33 10.15
C VAL A 162 16.56 -2.35 11.32
N LEU A 163 15.72 -1.32 11.21
CA LEU A 163 15.56 -0.31 12.25
C LEU A 163 14.61 -0.74 13.37
N ASN A 164 13.90 -1.86 13.23
CA ASN A 164 13.05 -2.38 14.30
C ASN A 164 13.94 -2.90 15.44
N PRO A 165 13.87 -2.34 16.67
CA PRO A 165 14.69 -2.80 17.78
C PRO A 165 14.46 -4.26 18.16
N GLU A 166 13.26 -4.78 17.88
CA GLU A 166 12.88 -6.17 18.15
C GLU A 166 13.36 -7.15 17.08
N ALA A 167 13.81 -6.66 15.91
CA ALA A 167 14.30 -7.52 14.85
C ALA A 167 15.74 -7.96 15.14
N GLU A 168 15.95 -9.27 15.10
CA GLU A 168 17.29 -9.88 15.10
C GLU A 168 17.97 -9.56 13.75
N LEU A 169 19.17 -8.98 13.83
CA LEU A 169 19.99 -8.74 12.65
C LEU A 169 20.87 -9.96 12.41
N PRO A 170 21.18 -10.28 11.14
CA PRO A 170 22.17 -11.30 10.81
C PRO A 170 23.51 -10.99 11.49
N ASP A 171 24.22 -12.05 11.90
CA ASP A 171 25.58 -11.91 12.42
C ASP A 171 26.50 -11.25 11.40
N ALA A 172 27.47 -10.48 11.91
CA ALA A 172 28.41 -9.71 11.08
C ALA A 172 29.15 -10.57 10.04
N ASP A 173 29.37 -11.85 10.36
CA ASP A 173 30.06 -12.82 9.50
C ASP A 173 29.26 -13.19 8.24
N ILE A 174 27.96 -12.89 8.21
CA ILE A 174 27.05 -13.19 7.11
C ILE A 174 26.74 -11.93 6.28
N LEU A 175 27.08 -10.74 6.80
CA LEU A 175 26.76 -9.47 6.16
C LEU A 175 27.66 -9.24 4.94
N ALA A 176 27.04 -8.80 3.83
CA ALA A 176 27.74 -8.40 2.64
C ALA A 176 28.13 -6.93 2.74
N PHE A 177 29.29 -6.63 3.33
CA PHE A 177 29.79 -5.26 3.41
C PHE A 177 30.41 -4.83 2.08
N PRO A 178 29.91 -3.77 1.42
CA PRO A 178 30.63 -3.17 0.30
C PRO A 178 31.91 -2.50 0.82
N ALA A 179 33.06 -2.79 0.19
CA ALA A 179 34.35 -2.16 0.53
C ALA A 179 34.30 -0.62 0.44
N GLU A 180 33.51 -0.08 -0.49
CA GLU A 180 33.20 1.35 -0.59
C GLU A 180 31.73 1.55 -1.00
N TYR A 181 30.96 2.33 -0.22
CA TYR A 181 29.57 2.64 -0.54
C TYR A 181 29.45 3.98 -1.27
N PHE A 182 29.36 3.91 -2.59
CA PHE A 182 29.23 5.10 -3.45
C PHE A 182 27.80 5.66 -3.52
N GLY A 183 26.81 4.92 -3.01
CA GLY A 183 25.40 5.27 -3.06
C GLY A 183 24.66 4.69 -4.28
N PRO A 184 23.32 4.78 -4.30
CA PRO A 184 22.47 4.22 -5.36
C PRO A 184 22.64 4.89 -6.74
N ASP A 185 23.26 6.07 -6.81
CA ASP A 185 23.55 6.78 -8.06
C ASP A 185 24.89 6.36 -8.70
N ALA A 186 25.70 5.53 -8.03
CA ALA A 186 26.97 5.05 -8.54
C ALA A 186 26.88 3.57 -8.92
N GLN A 187 27.60 3.17 -9.97
CA GLN A 187 27.72 1.75 -10.29
C GLN A 187 28.53 1.07 -9.18
N PRO A 188 28.05 -0.06 -8.60
CA PRO A 188 28.82 -0.77 -7.59
C PRO A 188 30.12 -1.29 -8.24
N ILE A 189 31.25 -0.94 -7.64
CA ILE A 189 32.57 -1.45 -8.00
C ILE A 189 32.91 -2.49 -6.93
N TYR A 190 32.78 -3.77 -7.27
CA TYR A 190 33.20 -4.87 -6.40
C TYR A 190 34.73 -5.04 -6.45
N GLU A 191 35.31 -5.76 -5.49
CA GLU A 191 36.77 -5.96 -5.37
C GLU A 191 37.42 -6.62 -6.61
N ASP A 192 36.63 -7.25 -7.48
CA ASP A 192 37.05 -7.84 -8.76
C ASP A 192 36.97 -6.87 -9.96
N GLY A 193 36.53 -5.63 -9.74
CA GLY A 193 36.32 -4.61 -10.78
C GLY A 193 35.17 -4.93 -11.74
N SER A 194 34.29 -5.90 -11.44
CA SER A 194 33.25 -6.34 -12.36
C SER A 194 31.90 -5.65 -12.10
N LEU A 195 31.24 -5.22 -13.18
CA LEU A 195 29.93 -4.54 -13.19
C LEU A 195 28.73 -5.51 -13.24
N LYS A 196 28.81 -6.72 -12.68
CA LYS A 196 27.78 -7.73 -12.95
C LYS A 196 26.55 -7.58 -12.06
N ARG A 197 25.41 -7.28 -12.73
CA ARG A 197 24.03 -7.47 -12.25
C ARG A 197 23.86 -8.86 -11.61
N ARG A 198 23.18 -8.93 -10.47
CA ARG A 198 22.54 -10.17 -10.00
C ARG A 198 21.55 -10.64 -11.08
N GLN A 199 21.67 -11.92 -11.45
CA GLN A 199 20.72 -12.66 -12.29
C GLN A 199 19.39 -12.83 -11.56
#